data_AF-A0A8T5BU07-F1
#
_entry.id   AF-A0A8T5BU07-F1
#
_cell.length_a   1.000
_cell.length_b   1.000
_cell.length_c   1.000
_cell.angle_alpha   90.00
_cell.angle_beta   90.00
_cell.angle_gamma   90.00
#
_symmetry.space_group_name_H-M   'P 1'
#
loop_
_entity.id
_entity.type
_entity.pdbx_description
1 polymer ?
#
loop_
_entity_poly.entity_id
_entity_poly.type
_entity_poly.pdbx_seq_one_letter_code
_entity_poly.pdbx_strand_id
1 'polypeptide(L)' 'MDDTLAIIGAGSIGGAIAKGLMKSGYKGRIIATRRSIEKLKEL' A
#
# COMPACT_ATOMS: atom_id res chain seq x y z
N MET A 1 -15.48 7.92 4.30
CA MET A 1 -15.36 6.92 3.23
C MET A 1 -14.49 5.80 3.77
N ASP A 2 -15.13 4.71 4.16
CA ASP A 2 -14.47 3.48 4.65
C ASP A 2 -14.04 2.61 3.46
N ASP A 3 -13.47 3.26 2.45
CA ASP A 3 -13.24 2.63 1.17
C ASP A 3 -11.96 1.79 1.26
N THR A 4 -12.00 0.61 0.63
CA THR A 4 -10.85 -0.30 0.60
C THR A 4 -10.12 -0.14 -0.73
N LEU A 5 -8.84 0.24 -0.66
CA LEU A 5 -7.96 0.36 -1.81
C LEU A 5 -7.00 -0.83 -1.87
N ALA A 6 -7.07 -1.60 -2.95
CA ALA A 6 -6.09 -2.65 -3.24
C ALA A 6 -5.00 -2.14 -4.19
N ILE A 7 -3.74 -2.29 -3.79
CA ILE A 7 -2.56 -2.00 -4.62
C ILE A 7 -1.97 -3.34 -5.04
N ILE A 8 -2.13 -3.69 -6.32
CA ILE A 8 -1.56 -4.92 -6.89
C ILE A 8 -0.15 -4.64 -7.40
N GLY A 9 0.86 -5.15 -6.67
CA GLY A 9 2.26 -4.90 -6.97
C GLY A 9 2.88 -3.78 -6.13
N ALA A 10 3.02 -4.02 -4.82
CA ALA A 10 3.67 -3.15 -3.85
C ALA A 10 5.21 -3.18 -3.95
N GLY A 11 5.71 -2.96 -5.18
CA GLY A 11 7.12 -2.77 -5.50
C GLY A 11 7.61 -1.37 -5.15
N SER A 12 8.60 -0.86 -5.87
CA SER A 12 9.11 0.51 -5.67
C SER A 12 7.99 1.56 -5.81
N ILE A 13 7.20 1.48 -6.88
CA ILE A 13 6.12 2.44 -7.17
C ILE A 13 4.91 2.19 -6.27
N GLY A 14 4.36 0.97 -6.27
CA GLY A 14 3.19 0.64 -5.46
C GLY A 14 3.42 0.89 -3.96
N GLY A 15 4.64 0.67 -3.47
CA GLY A 15 5.02 0.98 -2.09
C GLY A 15 5.12 2.48 -1.81
N ALA A 16 5.69 3.26 -2.74
CA ALA A 16 5.72 4.72 -2.61
C ALA A 16 4.30 5.33 -2.58
N ILE A 17 3.38 4.79 -3.39
CA ILE A 17 1.97 5.20 -3.39
C ILE A 17 1.33 4.89 -2.03
N ALA A 18 1.46 3.66 -1.53
CA ALA A 18 0.92 3.28 -0.22
C ALA A 18 1.45 4.19 0.90
N LYS A 19 2.77 4.44 0.93
CA LYS A 19 3.42 5.36 1.88
C LYS A 19 2.87 6.78 1.76
N GLY A 20 2.70 7.28 0.54
CA GLY A 20 2.13 8.60 0.27
C GLY A 20 0.70 8.73 0.81
N LEU A 21 -0.15 7.72 0.57
CA LEU A 21 -1.52 7.70 1.07
C LEU A 21 -1.57 7.70 2.60
N MET A 22 -0.76 6.88 3.26
CA MET A 22 -0.67 6.86 4.72
C MET A 22 -0.24 8.24 5.27
N LYS A 23 0.78 8.86 4.67
CA LYS A 23 1.26 10.19 5.07
C LYS A 23 0.24 11.31 4.81
N SER A 24 -0.58 11.19 3.76
CA SER A 24 -1.65 12.14 3.46
C SER A 24 -2.83 12.08 4.45
N GLY A 25 -2.85 11.08 5.34
CA GLY A 25 -3.93 10.88 6.29
C GLY A 25 -5.15 10.19 5.70
N TYR A 26 -5.00 9.45 4.59
CA TYR A 26 -6.05 8.63 4.00
C TYR A 26 -6.66 7.71 5.08
N LYS A 27 -7.97 7.79 5.25
CA LYS A 27 -8.70 7.13 6.34
C LYS A 27 -9.26 5.74 5.98
N GLY A 28 -9.23 5.38 4.70
CA GLY A 28 -9.70 4.07 4.24
C GLY A 28 -8.68 2.96 4.48
N ARG A 29 -9.08 1.72 4.23
CA ARG A 29 -8.20 0.55 4.36
C ARG A 29 -7.32 0.40 3.12
N ILE A 30 -6.01 0.24 3.31
CA ILE A 30 -5.07 -0.04 2.21
C ILE A 30 -4.63 -1.51 2.28
N ILE A 31 -4.81 -2.23 1.18
CA ILE A 31 -4.32 -3.61 1.01
C ILE A 31 -3.24 -3.60 -0.07
N ALA A 32 -1.98 -3.72 0.35
CA ALA A 32 -0.84 -3.80 -0.56
C ALA A 32 -0.47 -5.26 -0.81
N THR A 33 -0.38 -5.69 -2.08
CA THR A 33 -0.06 -7.07 -2.43
C THR A 33 1.27 -7.18 -3.17
N ARG A 34 1.98 -8.28 -2.96
CA ARG A 34 3.24 -8.59 -3.64
C ARG A 34 3.37 -10.10 -3.76
N ARG A 35 4.03 -10.58 -4.82
CA ARG A 35 4.27 -12.03 -5.03
C ARG A 35 5.22 -12.63 -3.99
N SER A 36 6.18 -11.83 -3.52
CA SER A 36 7.09 -12.19 -2.42
C SER A 36 6.76 -11.27 -1.25
N ILE A 37 6.12 -11.87 -0.23
CA ILE A 37 5.64 -11.20 0.97
C ILE A 37 6.78 -10.74 1.88
N GLU A 38 7.97 -11.33 1.76
CA GLU A 38 9.14 -10.96 2.54
C GLU A 38 9.53 -9.50 2.26
N LYS A 39 9.34 -9.05 1.01
CA LYS A 39 9.64 -7.69 0.59
C LYS A 39 8.55 -6.68 0.97
N LEU A 40 7.43 -7.09 1.57
CA LEU A 40 6.43 -6.17 2.13
C LEU A 40 6.86 -5.60 3.49
N LYS A 41 7.87 -6.20 4.16
CA LYS A 41 8.37 -5.73 5.47
C LYS A 41 9.08 -4.37 5.41
N GLU A 42 9.48 -3.93 4.22
CA GLU A 42 10.19 -2.66 3.99
C GLU A 42 9.25 -1.48 3.70
N LEU A 43 7.94 -1.75 3.74
CA LEU A 43 6.88 -0.86 3.30
C LEU A 43 6.28 -0.07 4.47
#